data_AF-A0A2N2ETK2-F1
#
_entry.id   AF-A0A2N2ETK2-F1
#
_cell.length_a   1.000
_cell.length_b   1.000
_cell.length_c   1.000
_cell.angle_alpha   90.00
_cell.angle_beta   90.00
_cell.angle_gamma   90.00
#
_symmetry.space_group_name_H-M   'P 1'
#
loop_
_entity.id
_entity.type
_entity.pdbx_description
1 polymer ?
#
loop_
_entity_poly.entity_id
_entity_poly.type
_entity_poly.pdbx_seq_one_letter_code
_entity_poly.pdbx_strand_id
1 'polypeptide(L)' 'MNRSDNLKTQKEIIVKTVLSHYPDIQAIYLFGSYGTGDEWPDSDVDIALLFKAETAGRTSRANRFIDDE' A
#
# COMPACT_ATOMS: atom_id res chain seq x y z
N MET A 1 13.00 8.53 18.77
CA MET A 1 12.65 7.58 17.71
C MET A 1 13.24 8.12 16.42
N ASN A 2 14.08 7.38 15.71
CA ASN A 2 14.73 7.90 14.50
C ASN A 2 13.82 7.70 13.28
N ARG A 3 13.98 8.51 12.23
CA ARG A 3 13.15 8.44 11.00
C ARG A 3 13.08 7.02 10.44
N SER A 4 14.21 6.31 10.39
CA SER A 4 14.30 4.93 9.93
C SER A 4 13.43 3.96 10.74
N ASP A 5 13.33 4.16 12.06
CA ASP A 5 12.48 3.33 12.93
C ASP A 5 11.00 3.61 12.64
N ASN A 6 10.64 4.87 12.43
CA ASN A 6 9.27 5.28 12.12
C ASN A 6 8.82 4.72 10.75
N LEU A 7 9.65 4.81 9.71
CA LEU A 7 9.34 4.21 8.41
C LEU A 7 9.18 2.69 8.51
N LYS A 8 9.98 2.03 9.34
CA LYS A 8 9.86 0.58 9.55
C LYS A 8 8.50 0.24 10.19
N THR A 9 8.08 0.99 11.21
CA THR A 9 6.78 0.82 11.85
C THR A 9 5.61 1.09 10.89
N GLN A 10 5.68 2.14 10.06
CA GLN A 10 4.63 2.46 9.09
C GLN A 10 4.50 1.35 8.02
N LYS A 11 5.62 0.85 7.49
CA LYS A 11 5.62 -0.27 6.53
C LYS A 11 5.02 -1.53 7.14
N GLU A 12 5.34 -1.84 8.39
CA GLU A 12 4.78 -2.99 9.11
C GLU A 12 3.25 -2.87 9.29
N ILE A 13 2.74 -1.67 9.58
CA ILE A 13 1.30 -1.41 9.68
C ILE A 13 0.63 -1.65 8.33
N ILE A 14 1.18 -1.10 7.25
CA ILE A 14 0.64 -1.28 5.89
C ILE A 14 0.58 -2.78 5.54
N VAL A 15 1.67 -3.51 5.75
CA VAL A 15 1.73 -4.95 5.44
C VAL A 15 0.68 -5.72 6.24
N LYS A 16 0.56 -5.46 7.55
CA LYS A 16 -0.43 -6.14 8.40
C LYS A 16 -1.86 -5.86 7.96
N THR A 17 -2.18 -4.60 7.66
CA THR A 17 -3.53 -4.19 7.21
C THR A 17 -3.86 -4.82 5.86
N VAL A 18 -2.93 -4.79 4.90
CA VAL A 18 -3.18 -5.40 3.58
C VAL A 18 -3.39 -6.90 3.72
N LEU A 19 -2.55 -7.61 4.47
CA LEU A 19 -2.66 -9.05 4.65
C LEU A 19 -3.91 -9.47 5.45
N SER A 20 -4.44 -8.61 6.34
CA SER A 20 -5.71 -8.90 7.03
C SER A 20 -6.92 -8.83 6.10
N HIS A 21 -6.88 -7.98 5.07
CA HIS A 21 -7.98 -7.84 4.10
C HIS A 21 -7.82 -8.73 2.86
N TYR A 22 -6.58 -8.98 2.44
CA TYR A 22 -6.23 -9.70 1.22
C TYR A 22 -5.17 -10.77 1.52
N PRO A 23 -5.53 -11.85 2.25
CA PRO A 23 -4.57 -12.88 2.68
C PRO A 23 -3.92 -13.64 1.51
N ASP A 24 -4.56 -13.65 0.34
CA ASP A 24 -4.11 -14.36 -0.86
C ASP A 24 -3.32 -13.49 -1.86
N ILE A 25 -2.92 -12.28 -1.44
CA ILE A 25 -2.14 -11.39 -2.28
C ILE A 25 -0.73 -11.93 -2.52
N GLN A 26 -0.19 -11.74 -3.72
CA GLN A 26 1.12 -12.25 -4.10
C GLN A 26 2.25 -11.29 -3.72
N ALA A 27 2.00 -9.99 -3.80
CA ALA A 27 2.99 -8.97 -3.47
C ALA A 27 2.35 -7.62 -3.12
N ILE A 28 3.08 -6.84 -2.33
CA ILE A 28 2.79 -5.45 -1.96
C ILE A 28 3.99 -4.62 -2.38
N TYR A 29 3.78 -3.63 -3.24
CA TYR A 29 4.82 -2.71 -3.70
C TYR A 29 4.55 -1.31 -3.18
N LEU A 30 5.56 -0.72 -2.56
CA LEU A 30 5.59 0.71 -2.26
C LEU A 30 6.32 1.41 -3.41
N PHE A 31 5.71 2.44 -3.96
CA PHE A 31 6.30 3.26 -5.03
C PHE A 31 6.00 4.74 -4.77
N GLY A 32 6.37 5.61 -5.72
CA GLY A 32 6.29 7.05 -5.53
C GLY A 32 7.48 7.60 -4.73
N SER A 33 7.33 8.82 -4.22
CA SER A 33 8.39 9.53 -3.49
C SER A 33 8.56 9.02 -2.05
N TYR A 34 7.53 8.37 -1.48
CA TYR A 34 7.52 7.95 -0.08
C TYR A 34 8.65 6.97 0.26
N GLY A 35 9.43 7.29 1.30
CA GLY A 35 10.58 6.50 1.73
C GLY A 35 11.80 6.57 0.81
N THR A 36 11.82 7.49 -0.15
CA THR A 36 12.99 7.85 -0.97
C THR A 36 13.56 9.21 -0.54
N GLY A 37 14.65 9.66 -1.20
CA GLY A 37 15.24 10.98 -0.93
C GLY A 37 14.37 12.16 -1.38
N ASP A 38 13.38 11.90 -2.23
CA ASP A 38 12.51 12.91 -2.87
C ASP A 38 11.16 13.07 -2.14
N GLU A 39 11.01 12.45 -0.96
CA GLU A 39 9.82 12.51 -0.11
C GLU A 39 9.64 13.91 0.51
N TRP A 40 8.49 14.54 0.27
CA TRP A 40 8.08 15.77 0.95
C TRP A 40 7.35 15.41 2.26
N PRO A 41 7.36 16.29 3.29
CA PRO A 41 6.73 16.00 4.59
C PRO A 41 5.24 15.64 4.53
N ASP A 42 4.56 16.06 3.47
CA ASP A 42 3.14 15.88 3.17
C ASP A 42 2.90 14.92 1.99
N SER A 43 3.93 14.20 1.53
CA SER A 43 3.78 13.23 0.45
C SER A 43 2.84 12.09 0.86
N ASP A 44 1.89 11.79 -0.03
CA ASP A 44 1.05 10.61 0.06
C ASP A 44 1.85 9.30 -0.08
N VAL A 45 1.22 8.18 0.29
CA VAL A 45 1.82 6.84 0.21
C VAL A 45 1.17 6.05 -0.93
N ASP A 46 1.91 5.83 -2.02
CA ASP A 46 1.44 5.04 -3.16
C ASP A 46 1.75 3.54 -3.00
N ILE A 47 0.71 2.69 -3.09
CA ILE A 47 0.82 1.24 -2.87
C ILE A 47 0.16 0.47 -4.02
N ALA A 48 0.88 -0.51 -4.58
CA ALA A 48 0.36 -1.43 -5.59
C ALA A 48 0.25 -2.85 -5.02
N LEU A 49 -0.88 -3.49 -5.32
CA LEU A 49 -1.28 -4.78 -4.80
C LEU A 49 -1.37 -5.80 -5.94
N LEU A 50 -0.55 -6.85 -5.91
CA LEU A 50 -0.56 -7.90 -6.93
C LEU A 50 -1.39 -9.10 -6.47
N PHE A 51 -2.56 -9.28 -7.07
CA PHE A 51 -3.44 -10.41 -6.81
C PHE A 51 -3.14 -11.59 -7.74
N LYS A 52 -3.43 -12.81 -7.29
CA LYS A 52 -3.44 -14.00 -8.16
C LYS A 52 -4.39 -13.74 -9.34
N ALA A 53 -4.06 -14.24 -10.53
CA ALA A 53 -4.87 -14.03 -11.74
C ALA A 53 -6.36 -14.43 -11.54
N GLU A 54 -6.62 -15.48 -10.76
CA GLU A 54 -7.96 -15.98 -10.43
C GLU A 54 -8.79 -15.02 -9.55
N THR A 55 -8.14 -14.15 -8.79
CA THR A 55 -8.77 -13.15 -7.91
C THR A 55 -8.72 -11.73 -8.50
N ALA A 56 -7.76 -11.45 -9.38
CA ALA A 56 -7.58 -10.14 -10.03
C ALA A 56 -8.83 -9.66 -10.81
N GLY A 57 -9.53 -10.56 -11.51
CA GLY A 57 -10.74 -10.24 -12.26
C GLY A 57 -11.99 -9.97 -11.40
N ARG A 58 -11.97 -10.35 -10.11
CA ARG A 58 -13.08 -10.10 -9.16
C ARG A 58 -12.90 -8.77 -8.41
N THR A 59 -11.66 -8.35 -8.18
CA THR A 59 -11.33 -7.15 -7.39
C THR A 59 -11.37 -5.85 -8.23
N SER A 60 -11.18 -5.93 -9.54
CA SER A 60 -11.13 -4.74 -10.44
C SER A 60 -12.43 -3.93 -10.54
N ARG A 61 -13.53 -4.42 -9.95
CA ARG A 61 -14.79 -3.69 -9.79
C ARG A 61 -15.14 -3.31 -8.35
N ALA A 62 -14.39 -3.80 -7.36
CA ALA A 62 -14.86 -3.76 -5.98
C ALA A 62 -14.57 -2.45 -5.23
N ASN A 63 -13.58 -1.63 -5.65
CA ASN A 63 -13.14 -0.48 -4.85
C ASN A 63 -12.81 0.78 -5.67
N ARG A 64 -13.56 1.10 -6.73
CA ARG A 64 -13.60 2.50 -7.20
C ARG A 64 -14.56 3.30 -6.30
N PHE A 65 -14.21 3.41 -5.03
CA PHE A 65 -14.67 4.47 -4.15
C PHE A 65 -13.53 5.49 -4.12
N ILE A 66 -13.41 6.25 -5.21
CA ILE A 66 -12.94 7.62 -5.09
C ILE A 66 -14.24 8.36 -4.86
N ASP A 67 -14.54 8.61 -3.58
CA ASP A 67 -15.56 9.58 -3.24
C ASP A 67 -15.04 10.92 -3.76
N ASP A 68 -15.68 11.42 -4.81
CA ASP A 68 -15.55 12.79 -5.25
C ASP A 68 -16.12 13.67 -4.12
N GLU A 69 -15.25 14.44 -3.45
CA GLU A 69 -15.58 15.77 -2.91
C GLU A 69 -14.54 16.78 -3.42
#